data_AF-A0A1H5GZ74-F1
#
_entry.id   AF-A0A1H5GZ74-F1
#
_cell.length_a   1.000
_cell.length_b   1.000
_cell.length_c   1.000
_cell.angle_alpha   90.00
_cell.angle_beta   90.00
_cell.angle_gamma   90.00
#
_symmetry.space_group_name_H-M   'P 1'
#
loop_
_entity.id
_entity.type
_entity.pdbx_description
1 polymer ?
#
loop_
_entity_poly.entity_id
_entity_poly.type
_entity_poly.pdbx_seq_one_letter_code
_entity_poly.pdbx_strand_id
1 'polypeptide(L)'
;MSAHNTLHKVVVIGGGYAGTLAANRLRARDDADITLVNPRPEFVERIRLHQFAARTGDATIDYGALLGKGVELVADSAAYIGTTARTVRLASGRALDYDYVIYAVGSTGATPASVPGAVEHAVPIAELESAQRLRARLDELPLDAPVTVVGGGLTGIVTAGDAAAPSGQPLRMSGCAAGPLGAQAADTVLSRIAGTGPAVIDLAFTGACVSLGRRAGLRQFARKDDTAVNLYIGGRMGAAIKEVTCKFVVAKRIRREADRPGSMGWPKGGPRPAGAISSAGTASSAGTTSSAGEVTSP
;
A
#
# COMPACT_ATOMS: atom_id res chain seq x y z
N MET A 1 -1.95 48.20 3.13
CA MET A 1 -3.22 47.69 3.70
C MET A 1 -3.01 46.21 4.01
N SER A 2 -2.65 45.88 5.26
CA SER A 2 -2.44 44.50 5.68
C SER A 2 -3.79 43.84 5.91
N ALA A 3 -4.19 42.92 5.02
CA ALA A 3 -5.35 42.08 5.26
C ALA A 3 -5.15 41.34 6.58
N HIS A 4 -6.04 41.58 7.56
CA HIS A 4 -6.11 40.75 8.75
C HIS A 4 -6.62 39.38 8.29
N ASN A 5 -5.69 38.45 8.10
CA ASN A 5 -6.01 37.08 7.75
C ASN A 5 -6.64 36.44 9.00
N THR A 6 -7.97 36.41 9.08
CA THR A 6 -8.68 35.70 10.14
C THR A 6 -8.32 34.21 10.04
N LEU A 7 -7.64 33.70 11.06
CA LEU A 7 -7.37 32.26 11.16
C LEU A 7 -8.69 31.51 11.36
N HIS A 8 -8.96 30.56 10.47
CA HIS A 8 -10.09 29.65 10.54
C HIS A 8 -9.75 28.46 11.44
N LYS A 9 -10.56 28.23 12.47
CA LYS A 9 -10.39 27.08 13.37
C LYS A 9 -10.87 25.81 12.70
N VAL A 10 -9.97 24.86 12.43
CA VAL A 10 -10.29 23.57 11.82
C VAL A 10 -10.00 22.43 12.79
N VAL A 11 -11.05 21.75 13.24
CA VAL A 11 -10.94 20.56 14.10
C VAL A 11 -11.05 19.29 13.27
N VAL A 12 -10.00 18.48 13.24
CA VAL A 12 -9.98 17.17 12.60
C VAL A 12 -10.21 16.10 13.66
N ILE A 13 -11.31 15.35 13.56
CA ILE A 13 -11.67 14.28 14.48
C ILE A 13 -11.23 12.94 13.89
N GLY A 14 -10.26 12.29 14.53
CA GLY A 14 -9.70 11.00 14.14
C GLY A 14 -8.30 11.14 13.54
N GLY A 15 -7.30 10.56 14.20
CA GLY A 15 -5.90 10.62 13.79
C GLY A 15 -5.44 9.46 12.89
N GLY A 16 -6.36 8.73 12.25
CA GLY A 16 -5.99 7.73 11.26
C GLY A 16 -5.44 8.35 9.97
N TYR A 17 -5.11 7.52 8.97
CA TYR A 17 -4.54 7.96 7.68
C TYR A 17 -5.22 9.19 7.08
N ALA A 18 -6.56 9.18 7.02
CA ALA A 18 -7.33 10.27 6.42
C ALA A 18 -7.20 11.58 7.22
N GLY A 19 -7.29 11.53 8.55
CA GLY A 19 -7.20 12.71 9.40
C GLY A 19 -5.79 13.31 9.44
N THR A 20 -4.76 12.46 9.55
CA THR A 20 -3.36 12.90 9.48
C THR A 20 -3.04 13.55 8.13
N LEU A 21 -3.48 12.95 7.02
CA LEU A 21 -3.30 13.53 5.69
C LEU A 21 -4.07 14.85 5.53
N ALA A 22 -5.31 14.92 6.02
CA ALA A 22 -6.12 16.13 5.97
C ALA A 22 -5.46 17.28 6.75
N ALA A 23 -5.06 17.02 8.01
CA ALA A 23 -4.38 18.01 8.85
C ALA A 23 -3.09 18.51 8.19
N ASN A 24 -2.26 17.60 7.67
CA ASN A 24 -1.02 18.00 7.00
C ASN A 24 -1.24 18.77 5.69
N ARG A 25 -2.29 18.44 4.94
CA ARG A 25 -2.60 19.12 3.68
C ARG A 25 -3.18 20.51 3.91
N LEU A 26 -3.93 20.72 4.99
CA LEU A 26 -4.46 22.03 5.38
C LEU A 26 -3.35 23.03 5.72
N ARG A 27 -2.18 22.57 6.16
CA ARG A 27 -1.00 23.43 6.41
C ARG A 27 -0.52 24.21 5.19
N ALA A 28 -0.95 23.85 3.97
CA ALA A 28 -0.68 24.64 2.77
C ALA A 28 -1.45 25.98 2.75
N ARG A 29 -2.34 26.20 3.72
CA ARG A 29 -3.07 27.45 3.91
C ARG A 29 -2.50 28.23 5.10
N ASP A 30 -2.29 29.51 4.91
CA ASP A 30 -1.80 30.43 5.96
C ASP A 30 -2.94 30.96 6.86
N ASP A 31 -4.18 30.60 6.56
CA ASP A 31 -5.40 31.01 7.26
C ASP A 31 -6.06 29.88 8.05
N ALA A 32 -5.35 28.78 8.34
CA ALA A 32 -5.90 27.63 9.06
C ALA A 32 -5.19 27.39 10.40
N ASP A 33 -5.97 27.39 11.49
CA ASP A 33 -5.56 26.94 12.83
C ASP A 33 -6.07 25.51 13.02
N ILE A 34 -5.15 24.53 13.08
CA ILE A 34 -5.48 23.11 12.87
C ILE A 34 -5.30 22.34 14.18
N THR A 35 -6.38 21.74 14.67
CA THR A 35 -6.36 20.83 15.81
C THR A 35 -6.76 19.42 15.38
N LEU A 36 -5.89 18.44 15.59
CA LEU A 36 -6.18 17.02 15.39
C LEU A 36 -6.56 16.37 16.74
N VAL A 37 -7.77 15.87 16.85
CA VAL A 37 -8.28 15.16 18.03
C VAL A 37 -8.20 13.66 17.77
N ASN A 38 -7.47 12.94 18.63
CA ASN A 38 -7.32 11.49 18.53
C ASN A 38 -7.25 10.90 19.96
N PRO A 39 -7.91 9.77 20.27
CA PRO A 39 -7.96 9.22 21.63
C PRO A 39 -6.62 8.79 22.24
N ARG A 40 -5.52 8.84 21.47
CA ARG A 40 -4.19 8.38 21.87
C ARG A 40 -3.09 9.27 21.25
N PRO A 41 -1.94 9.38 21.91
CA PRO A 41 -0.82 10.19 21.44
C PRO A 41 -0.01 9.56 20.31
N GLU A 42 -0.28 8.31 19.92
CA GLU A 42 0.39 7.62 18.82
C GLU A 42 -0.51 7.44 17.59
N PHE A 43 0.10 7.50 16.42
CA PHE A 43 -0.51 7.04 15.18
C PHE A 43 -0.48 5.52 15.12
N VAL A 44 -1.61 4.88 14.79
CA VAL A 44 -1.69 3.42 14.63
C VAL A 44 -1.74 3.06 13.16
N GLU A 45 -0.69 2.39 12.69
CA GLU A 45 -0.66 1.74 11.38
C GLU A 45 -1.55 0.49 11.40
N ARG A 46 -2.86 0.66 11.21
CA ARG A 46 -3.84 -0.44 11.25
C ARG A 46 -3.43 -1.64 10.38
N ILE A 47 -2.80 -1.38 9.24
CA ILE A 47 -2.34 -2.41 8.29
C ILE A 47 -1.21 -3.28 8.86
N ARG A 48 -0.48 -2.83 9.87
CA ARG A 48 0.63 -3.55 10.53
C ARG A 48 0.23 -4.24 11.84
N LEU A 49 -1.02 -4.12 12.29
CA LEU A 49 -1.46 -4.73 13.55
C LEU A 49 -1.21 -6.25 13.62
N HIS A 50 -1.22 -6.94 12.48
CA HIS A 50 -0.82 -8.34 12.38
C HIS A 50 0.68 -8.58 12.65
N GLN A 51 1.56 -7.69 12.16
CA GLN A 51 3.00 -7.75 12.45
C GLN A 51 3.27 -7.50 13.93
N PHE A 52 2.57 -6.52 14.52
CA PHE A 52 2.60 -6.26 15.95
C PHE A 52 2.15 -7.48 16.77
N ALA A 53 1.00 -8.07 16.42
CA ALA A 53 0.49 -9.24 17.11
C ALA A 53 1.43 -10.45 16.99
N ALA A 54 2.05 -10.65 15.81
CA ALA A 54 2.99 -11.73 15.54
C ALA A 54 4.45 -11.43 15.96
N ARG A 55 4.73 -10.27 16.59
CA ARG A 55 6.08 -9.85 17.01
C ARG A 55 7.10 -9.76 15.86
N THR A 56 6.65 -9.44 14.65
CA THR A 56 7.50 -9.28 13.45
C THR A 56 7.71 -7.82 13.06
N GLY A 57 7.08 -6.88 13.77
CA GLY A 57 7.26 -5.44 13.59
C GLY A 57 6.34 -4.64 14.52
N ASP A 58 6.55 -3.33 14.59
CA ASP A 58 5.69 -2.41 15.35
C ASP A 58 4.54 -1.88 14.49
N ALA A 59 3.53 -1.29 15.14
CA ALA A 59 2.36 -0.71 14.49
C ALA A 59 2.03 0.71 14.97
N THR A 60 2.92 1.35 15.73
CA THR A 60 2.72 2.68 16.30
C THR A 60 3.84 3.62 15.86
N ILE A 61 3.47 4.84 15.51
CA ILE A 61 4.39 5.91 15.14
C ILE A 61 4.06 7.15 15.98
N ASP A 62 5.09 7.84 16.47
CA ASP A 62 4.91 9.12 17.16
C ASP A 62 4.38 10.20 16.18
N TYR A 63 3.34 10.93 16.57
CA TYR A 63 2.78 11.98 15.71
C TYR A 63 3.75 13.12 15.43
N GLY A 64 4.76 13.37 16.26
CA GLY A 64 5.79 14.38 15.99
C GLY A 64 6.62 14.05 14.73
N ALA A 65 6.71 12.78 14.34
CA ALA A 65 7.32 12.37 13.08
C ALA A 65 6.38 12.51 11.87
N LEU A 66 5.06 12.61 12.10
CA LEU A 66 4.03 12.57 11.05
C LEU A 66 3.35 13.92 10.81
N LEU A 67 3.07 14.67 11.87
CA LEU A 67 2.41 15.96 11.80
C LEU A 67 3.45 17.05 11.57
N GLY A 68 3.21 17.86 10.54
CA GLY A 68 4.03 19.03 10.32
C GLY A 68 3.77 20.12 11.35
N LYS A 69 4.75 21.03 11.52
CA LYS A 69 4.62 22.22 12.37
C LYS A 69 3.31 22.97 12.06
N GLY A 70 2.63 23.44 13.11
CA GLY A 70 1.36 24.17 13.00
C GLY A 70 0.09 23.32 13.15
N VAL A 71 0.22 22.02 13.46
CA VAL A 71 -0.91 21.16 13.84
C VAL A 71 -0.81 20.86 15.33
N GLU A 72 -1.84 21.23 16.10
CA GLU A 72 -1.99 20.84 17.50
C GLU A 72 -2.59 19.43 17.57
N LEU A 73 -1.90 18.50 18.24
CA LEU A 73 -2.49 17.21 18.59
C LEU A 73 -3.15 17.31 19.97
N VAL A 74 -4.41 16.90 20.05
CA VAL A 74 -5.15 16.72 21.31
C VAL A 74 -5.43 15.24 21.50
N ALA A 75 -4.75 14.64 22.49
CA ALA A 75 -4.93 13.24 22.88
C ALA A 75 -6.20 13.07 23.72
N ASP A 76 -7.37 13.08 23.07
CA ASP A 76 -8.69 12.95 23.69
C ASP A 76 -9.70 12.39 22.68
N SER A 77 -10.87 11.94 23.16
CA SER A 77 -11.98 11.49 22.33
C SER A 77 -12.99 12.62 22.12
N ALA A 78 -13.44 12.84 20.89
CA ALA A 78 -14.61 13.69 20.64
C ALA A 78 -15.89 12.97 21.11
N ALA A 79 -16.59 13.54 22.08
CA ALA A 79 -17.82 12.98 22.64
C ALA A 79 -19.09 13.55 21.99
N TYR A 80 -19.04 14.80 21.50
CA TYR A 80 -20.18 15.45 20.88
C TYR A 80 -19.75 16.56 19.91
N ILE A 81 -20.42 16.67 18.77
CA ILE A 81 -20.25 17.76 17.80
C ILE A 81 -21.49 18.64 17.87
N GLY A 82 -21.36 19.81 18.47
CA GLY A 82 -22.41 20.83 18.51
C GLY A 82 -22.35 21.69 17.26
N THR A 83 -23.39 21.64 16.42
CA THR A 83 -23.46 22.41 15.17
C THR A 83 -23.97 23.84 15.39
N THR A 84 -24.89 24.05 16.34
CA THR A 84 -25.41 25.37 16.69
C THR A 84 -24.35 26.25 17.35
N ALA A 85 -23.67 25.71 18.36
CA ALA A 85 -22.61 26.41 19.08
C ALA A 85 -21.25 26.36 18.37
N ARG A 86 -21.13 25.54 17.31
CA ARG A 86 -19.88 25.23 16.61
C ARG A 86 -18.74 24.80 17.54
N THR A 87 -19.04 23.83 18.40
CA THR A 87 -18.06 23.27 19.35
C THR A 87 -17.96 21.76 19.24
N VAL A 88 -16.74 21.23 19.36
CA VAL A 88 -16.49 19.81 19.62
C VAL A 88 -16.24 19.66 21.11
N ARG A 89 -17.12 18.95 21.81
CA ARG A 89 -16.94 18.60 23.22
C ARG A 89 -16.18 17.29 23.30
N LEU A 90 -15.06 17.32 24.01
CA LEU A 90 -14.20 16.17 24.26
C LEU A 90 -14.70 15.35 25.46
N ALA A 91 -14.22 14.12 25.59
CA ALA A 91 -14.58 13.23 26.69
C ALA A 91 -14.07 13.76 28.04
N SER A 92 -12.95 14.48 28.06
CA SER A 92 -12.47 15.22 29.25
C SER A 92 -13.38 16.37 29.72
N GLY A 93 -14.35 16.79 28.88
CA GLY A 93 -15.18 17.96 29.12
C GLY A 93 -14.65 19.25 28.50
N ARG A 94 -13.41 19.29 27.99
CA ARG A 94 -12.89 20.43 27.20
C ARG A 94 -13.75 20.62 25.95
N ALA A 95 -14.05 21.87 25.61
CA ALA A 95 -14.72 22.24 24.37
C ALA A 95 -13.72 22.93 23.43
N LEU A 96 -13.77 22.57 22.15
CA LEU A 96 -13.00 23.18 21.08
C LEU A 96 -13.96 23.90 20.12
N ASP A 97 -13.81 25.21 19.97
CA ASP A 97 -14.54 25.94 18.94
C ASP A 97 -14.01 25.58 17.55
N TYR A 98 -14.88 25.59 16.54
CA TYR A 98 -14.47 25.37 15.17
C TYR A 98 -15.24 26.26 14.19
N ASP A 99 -14.60 26.63 13.08
CA ASP A 99 -15.28 27.10 11.87
C ASP A 99 -15.59 25.91 10.95
N TYR A 100 -14.68 24.94 10.91
CA TYR A 100 -14.82 23.71 10.14
C TYR A 100 -14.47 22.49 10.98
N VAL A 101 -15.24 21.41 10.81
CA VAL A 101 -14.95 20.10 11.40
C VAL A 101 -14.73 19.09 10.28
N ILE A 102 -13.64 18.32 10.37
CA ILE A 102 -13.37 17.18 9.50
C ILE A 102 -13.62 15.91 10.32
N TYR A 103 -14.61 15.12 9.91
CA TYR A 103 -14.92 13.85 10.54
C TYR A 103 -14.18 12.69 9.85
N ALA A 104 -13.13 12.18 10.48
CA ALA A 104 -12.18 11.21 9.93
C ALA A 104 -11.90 10.03 10.90
N VAL A 105 -12.90 9.61 11.69
CA VAL A 105 -12.76 8.55 12.72
C VAL A 105 -12.48 7.15 12.18
N GLY A 106 -12.62 6.94 10.86
CA GLY A 106 -12.38 5.65 10.22
C GLY A 106 -13.44 4.60 10.55
N SER A 107 -13.12 3.32 10.29
CA SER A 107 -13.97 2.17 10.60
C SER A 107 -13.35 1.30 11.69
N THR A 108 -14.18 0.74 12.55
CA THR A 108 -13.80 -0.27 13.55
C THR A 108 -14.05 -1.68 13.01
N GLY A 109 -13.60 -2.70 13.73
CA GLY A 109 -13.89 -4.10 13.39
C GLY A 109 -14.97 -4.64 14.30
N ALA A 110 -16.07 -5.15 13.74
CA ALA A 110 -17.10 -5.85 14.49
C ALA A 110 -16.94 -7.36 14.32
N THR A 111 -17.03 -8.09 15.42
CA THR A 111 -17.13 -9.55 15.39
C THR A 111 -18.59 -9.93 15.09
N PRO A 112 -18.88 -10.66 14.00
CA PRO A 112 -20.27 -11.00 13.66
C PRO A 112 -20.89 -11.93 14.69
N ALA A 113 -21.94 -11.46 15.38
CA ALA A 113 -22.70 -12.28 16.33
C ALA A 113 -23.45 -13.44 15.65
N SER A 114 -23.61 -13.40 14.33
CA SER A 114 -24.25 -14.46 13.53
C SER A 114 -23.40 -15.72 13.40
N VAL A 115 -22.11 -15.68 13.75
CA VAL A 115 -21.21 -16.84 13.71
C VAL A 115 -21.11 -17.42 15.12
N PRO A 116 -21.65 -18.63 15.38
CA PRO A 116 -21.57 -19.25 16.69
C PRO A 116 -20.13 -19.36 17.19
N GLY A 117 -19.87 -18.98 18.44
CA GLY A 117 -18.53 -19.01 19.01
C GLY A 117 -17.63 -17.81 18.63
N ALA A 118 -18.04 -16.94 17.69
CA ALA A 118 -17.16 -15.87 17.23
C ALA A 118 -16.98 -14.78 18.29
N VAL A 119 -18.03 -14.39 19.01
CA VAL A 119 -17.93 -13.37 20.06
C VAL A 119 -17.05 -13.85 21.21
N GLU A 120 -17.11 -15.14 21.55
CA GLU A 120 -16.32 -15.73 22.62
C GLU A 120 -14.86 -16.02 22.20
N HIS A 121 -14.64 -16.40 20.95
CA HIS A 121 -13.35 -16.96 20.52
C HIS A 121 -12.59 -16.13 19.49
N ALA A 122 -13.23 -15.26 18.71
CA ALA A 122 -12.53 -14.45 17.71
C ALA A 122 -11.90 -13.21 18.33
N VAL A 123 -10.69 -12.86 17.88
CA VAL A 123 -10.01 -11.63 18.25
C VAL A 123 -9.83 -10.77 16.99
N PRO A 124 -10.55 -9.65 16.84
CA PRO A 124 -10.45 -8.83 15.63
C PRO A 124 -9.11 -8.09 15.58
N ILE A 125 -8.44 -8.07 14.41
CA ILE A 125 -7.18 -7.34 14.21
C ILE A 125 -7.46 -5.98 13.55
N ALA A 126 -8.39 -5.24 14.14
CA ALA A 126 -8.89 -3.98 13.61
C ALA A 126 -8.42 -2.75 14.38
N GLU A 127 -8.02 -2.94 15.64
CA GLU A 127 -7.62 -1.88 16.57
C GLU A 127 -6.41 -2.34 17.39
N LEU A 128 -5.64 -1.38 17.90
CA LEU A 128 -4.40 -1.67 18.64
C LEU A 128 -4.69 -2.52 19.89
N GLU A 129 -5.74 -2.17 20.62
CA GLU A 129 -6.17 -2.83 21.86
C GLU A 129 -6.53 -4.29 21.59
N SER A 130 -7.21 -4.55 20.47
CA SER A 130 -7.56 -5.91 20.07
C SER A 130 -6.34 -6.70 19.58
N ALA A 131 -5.37 -6.04 18.93
CA ALA A 131 -4.10 -6.66 18.55
C ALA A 131 -3.20 -6.97 19.77
N GLN A 132 -3.22 -6.12 20.81
CA GLN A 132 -2.57 -6.38 22.09
C GLN A 132 -3.19 -7.60 22.79
N ARG A 133 -4.52 -7.69 22.83
CA ARG A 133 -5.22 -8.88 23.35
C ARG A 133 -4.88 -10.14 22.55
N LEU A 134 -4.80 -10.06 21.23
CA LEU A 134 -4.37 -11.18 20.39
C LEU A 134 -2.95 -11.63 20.76
N ARG A 135 -2.01 -10.69 20.87
CA ARG A 135 -0.63 -10.99 21.26
C ARG A 135 -0.55 -11.70 22.61
N ALA A 136 -1.22 -11.16 23.64
CA ALA A 136 -1.26 -11.79 24.96
C ALA A 136 -1.85 -13.20 24.91
N ARG A 137 -2.93 -13.40 24.15
CA ARG A 137 -3.55 -14.72 23.99
C ARG A 137 -2.66 -15.70 23.24
N LEU A 138 -1.90 -15.26 22.25
CA LEU A 138 -0.91 -16.09 21.55
C LEU A 138 0.24 -16.50 22.48
N ASP A 139 0.65 -15.64 23.41
CA ASP A 139 1.70 -15.94 24.39
C ASP A 139 1.26 -17.02 25.41
N GLU A 140 -0.05 -17.19 25.64
CA GLU A 140 -0.62 -18.22 26.53
C GLU A 140 -0.81 -19.58 25.86
N LEU A 141 -0.71 -19.65 24.53
CA LEU A 141 -0.93 -20.88 23.78
C LEU A 141 0.34 -21.75 23.73
N PRO A 142 0.22 -23.08 23.82
CA PRO A 142 1.27 -24.00 23.40
C PRO A 142 1.73 -23.70 21.96
N LEU A 143 3.01 -23.90 21.66
CA LEU A 143 3.58 -23.62 20.34
C LEU A 143 2.91 -24.39 19.20
N ASP A 144 2.33 -25.55 19.49
CA ASP A 144 1.60 -26.42 18.56
C ASP A 144 0.08 -26.18 18.56
N ALA A 145 -0.41 -25.21 19.33
CA ALA A 145 -1.82 -24.90 19.38
C ALA A 145 -2.33 -24.40 18.02
N PRO A 146 -3.45 -24.94 17.50
CA PRO A 146 -3.99 -24.52 16.22
C PRO A 146 -4.56 -23.09 16.32
N VAL A 147 -4.09 -22.20 15.44
CA VAL A 147 -4.62 -20.83 15.29
C VAL A 147 -5.32 -20.72 13.94
N THR A 148 -6.64 -20.50 13.98
CA THR A 148 -7.44 -20.28 12.77
C THR A 148 -7.61 -18.78 12.53
N VAL A 149 -7.12 -18.30 11.39
CA VAL A 149 -7.33 -16.92 10.93
C VAL A 149 -8.58 -16.87 10.06
N VAL A 150 -9.57 -16.07 10.46
CA VAL A 150 -10.82 -15.87 9.73
C VAL A 150 -10.85 -14.45 9.15
N GLY A 151 -10.89 -14.36 7.82
CA GLY A 151 -10.85 -13.09 7.09
C GLY A 151 -9.42 -12.70 6.65
N GLY A 152 -9.29 -12.22 5.41
CA GLY A 152 -8.00 -11.89 4.82
C GLY A 152 -7.49 -10.48 5.11
N GLY A 153 -8.34 -9.45 5.02
CA GLY A 153 -7.88 -8.05 5.06
C GLY A 153 -6.72 -7.76 4.09
N LEU A 154 -6.02 -6.63 4.24
CA LEU A 154 -4.76 -6.37 3.49
C LEU A 154 -3.63 -7.37 3.83
N THR A 155 -3.81 -8.15 4.90
CA THR A 155 -2.81 -9.03 5.51
C THR A 155 -2.80 -10.45 4.94
N GLY A 156 -3.89 -10.87 4.30
CA GLY A 156 -4.06 -12.18 3.66
C GLY A 156 -4.22 -12.12 2.15
N ILE A 157 -4.09 -10.95 1.54
CA ILE A 157 -4.17 -10.79 0.09
C ILE A 157 -2.79 -10.94 -0.53
N VAL A 158 -2.68 -11.89 -1.45
CA VAL A 158 -1.55 -11.97 -2.39
C VAL A 158 -2.07 -11.63 -3.77
N THR A 159 -1.45 -10.64 -4.43
CA THR A 159 -1.80 -10.23 -5.79
C THR A 159 -0.82 -10.82 -6.80
N ALA A 160 -1.29 -11.06 -8.01
CA ALA A 160 -0.49 -11.58 -9.12
C ALA A 160 -0.91 -10.91 -10.44
N GLY A 161 -0.07 -11.07 -11.46
CA GLY A 161 -0.29 -10.50 -12.79
C GLY A 161 -0.23 -8.97 -12.77
N ASP A 162 -1.06 -8.35 -13.60
CA ASP A 162 -1.00 -6.92 -13.87
C ASP A 162 -1.45 -6.04 -12.69
N ALA A 163 -2.10 -6.65 -11.69
CA ALA A 163 -2.46 -6.00 -10.43
C ALA A 163 -1.32 -5.97 -9.38
N ALA A 164 -0.14 -6.48 -9.71
CA ALA A 164 0.96 -6.67 -8.77
C ALA A 164 2.28 -6.02 -9.22
N ALA A 165 3.01 -5.40 -8.28
CA ALA A 165 4.35 -4.86 -8.48
C ALA A 165 5.32 -5.36 -7.38
N PRO A 166 5.64 -6.68 -7.35
CA PRO A 166 6.33 -7.31 -6.21
C PRO A 166 7.79 -6.86 -6.01
N SER A 167 8.42 -6.20 -6.99
CA SER A 167 9.80 -5.71 -6.92
C SER A 167 9.94 -4.20 -6.70
N GLY A 168 8.85 -3.47 -6.41
CA GLY A 168 8.84 -2.00 -6.40
C GLY A 168 9.05 -1.35 -7.78
N GLN A 169 9.47 -2.14 -8.76
CA GLN A 169 9.46 -1.88 -10.20
C GLN A 169 8.37 -2.75 -10.82
N PRO A 170 7.36 -2.17 -11.49
CA PRO A 170 6.34 -2.97 -12.16
C PRO A 170 7.00 -3.81 -13.27
N LEU A 171 6.80 -5.13 -13.23
CA LEU A 171 7.01 -5.96 -14.41
C LEU A 171 6.07 -5.44 -15.50
N ARG A 172 6.50 -5.48 -16.77
CA ARG A 172 5.59 -5.03 -17.83
C ARG A 172 4.30 -5.84 -17.84
N MET A 173 3.20 -5.12 -17.99
CA MET A 173 1.86 -5.68 -18.09
C MET A 173 1.79 -6.71 -19.22
N SER A 174 1.69 -8.00 -18.88
CA SER A 174 1.77 -9.06 -19.89
C SER A 174 1.41 -10.46 -19.39
N GLY A 175 0.85 -11.27 -20.29
CA GLY A 175 0.67 -12.71 -20.06
C GLY A 175 1.99 -13.47 -19.84
N CYS A 176 3.12 -12.91 -20.27
CA CYS A 176 4.46 -13.47 -20.00
C CYS A 176 4.84 -13.34 -18.52
N ALA A 177 4.43 -12.24 -17.86
CA ALA A 177 4.63 -12.01 -16.44
C ALA A 177 3.55 -12.69 -15.59
N ALA A 178 2.31 -12.74 -16.06
CA ALA A 178 1.16 -13.22 -15.29
C ALA A 178 1.32 -14.67 -14.78
N GLY A 179 1.82 -15.59 -15.61
CA GLY A 179 2.05 -16.97 -15.19
C GLY A 179 3.06 -17.09 -14.04
N PRO A 180 4.32 -16.65 -14.23
CA PRO A 180 5.32 -16.60 -13.17
C PRO A 180 4.86 -15.89 -11.91
N LEU A 181 4.15 -14.77 -12.04
CA LEU A 181 3.59 -14.04 -10.90
C LEU A 181 2.52 -14.87 -10.15
N GLY A 182 1.70 -15.64 -10.86
CA GLY A 182 0.73 -16.54 -10.25
C GLY A 182 1.40 -17.67 -9.46
N ALA A 183 2.42 -18.30 -10.03
CA ALA A 183 3.20 -19.32 -9.35
C ALA A 183 3.93 -18.74 -8.11
N GLN A 184 4.58 -17.59 -8.25
CA GLN A 184 5.21 -16.89 -7.13
C GLN A 184 4.21 -16.53 -6.02
N ALA A 185 2.99 -16.12 -6.39
CA ALA A 185 1.95 -15.82 -5.42
C ALA A 185 1.57 -17.07 -4.61
N ALA A 186 1.41 -18.22 -5.28
CA ALA A 186 1.16 -19.49 -4.62
C ALA A 186 2.33 -19.89 -3.70
N ASP A 187 3.57 -19.81 -4.17
CA ASP A 187 4.77 -20.08 -3.37
C ASP A 187 4.88 -19.14 -2.16
N THR A 188 4.49 -17.87 -2.33
CA THR A 188 4.45 -16.90 -1.23
C THR A 188 3.46 -17.30 -0.14
N VAL A 189 2.27 -17.78 -0.53
CA VAL A 189 1.29 -18.32 0.41
C VAL A 189 1.84 -19.55 1.11
N LEU A 190 2.44 -20.49 0.37
CA LEU A 190 3.02 -21.72 0.92
C LEU A 190 4.17 -21.44 1.89
N SER A 191 5.10 -20.54 1.55
CA SER A 191 6.20 -20.12 2.43
C SER A 191 5.66 -19.52 3.73
N ARG A 192 4.64 -18.66 3.64
CA ARG A 192 4.00 -18.06 4.83
C ARG A 192 3.33 -19.11 5.70
N ILE A 193 2.61 -20.07 5.11
CA ILE A 193 2.02 -21.20 5.85
C ILE A 193 3.12 -22.01 6.56
N ALA A 194 4.25 -22.22 5.90
CA ALA A 194 5.40 -22.94 6.45
C ALA A 194 6.25 -22.11 7.44
N GLY A 195 5.88 -20.85 7.73
CA GLY A 195 6.66 -19.97 8.62
C GLY A 195 8.01 -19.52 8.06
N THR A 196 8.21 -19.60 6.74
CA THR A 196 9.45 -19.23 6.05
C THR A 196 9.31 -17.92 5.27
N GLY A 197 10.43 -17.23 5.04
CA GLY A 197 10.46 -16.02 4.21
C GLY A 197 10.20 -16.35 2.74
N PRO A 198 9.24 -15.68 2.07
CA PRO A 198 8.99 -15.90 0.65
C PRO A 198 10.13 -15.35 -0.22
N ALA A 199 10.46 -16.07 -1.29
CA ALA A 199 11.47 -15.62 -2.25
C ALA A 199 11.01 -14.37 -3.01
N VAL A 200 11.95 -13.55 -3.48
CA VAL A 200 11.67 -12.44 -4.42
C VAL A 200 11.65 -13.00 -5.84
N ILE A 201 10.64 -12.61 -6.65
CA ILE A 201 10.56 -13.06 -8.04
C ILE A 201 11.71 -12.52 -8.89
N ASP A 202 12.43 -13.44 -9.54
CA ASP A 202 13.47 -13.16 -10.51
C ASP A 202 13.02 -13.63 -11.90
N LEU A 203 12.36 -12.75 -12.64
CA LEU A 203 11.84 -13.00 -13.98
C LEU A 203 12.65 -12.23 -15.03
N ALA A 204 13.13 -12.93 -16.06
CA ALA A 204 13.62 -12.34 -17.29
C ALA A 204 12.57 -12.31 -18.40
N PHE A 205 12.64 -11.29 -19.23
CA PHE A 205 11.94 -11.26 -20.51
C PHE A 205 12.86 -11.71 -21.65
N THR A 206 12.24 -12.14 -22.74
CA THR A 206 12.95 -12.57 -23.97
C THR A 206 12.39 -11.90 -25.22
N GLY A 207 11.55 -10.88 -25.03
CA GLY A 207 10.86 -10.16 -26.09
C GLY A 207 9.34 -10.23 -26.05
N ALA A 208 8.74 -9.70 -27.10
CA ALA A 208 7.29 -9.59 -27.26
C ALA A 208 6.86 -10.03 -28.66
N CYS A 209 5.63 -10.54 -28.77
CA CYS A 209 5.04 -10.90 -30.05
C CYS A 209 3.77 -10.09 -30.30
N VAL A 210 3.55 -9.68 -31.55
CA VAL A 210 2.31 -9.05 -32.01
C VAL A 210 1.78 -9.82 -33.21
N SER A 211 0.51 -10.22 -33.17
CA SER A 211 -0.16 -10.84 -34.32
C SER A 211 -0.69 -9.75 -35.26
N LEU A 212 -0.52 -9.92 -36.56
CA LEU A 212 -1.05 -9.05 -37.62
C LEU A 212 -2.04 -9.83 -38.52
N GLY A 213 -2.83 -10.72 -37.92
CA GLY A 213 -3.76 -11.63 -38.60
C GLY A 213 -3.24 -13.07 -38.74
N ARG A 214 -3.99 -13.91 -39.45
CA ARG A 214 -3.73 -15.36 -39.57
C ARG A 214 -2.40 -15.73 -40.26
N ARG A 215 -1.84 -14.80 -41.05
CA ARG A 215 -0.67 -15.07 -41.92
C ARG A 215 0.54 -14.20 -41.62
N ALA A 216 0.45 -13.25 -40.68
CA ALA A 216 1.54 -12.34 -40.37
C ALA A 216 1.61 -12.06 -38.88
N GLY A 217 2.83 -11.92 -38.37
CA GLY A 217 3.10 -11.52 -37.00
C GLY A 217 4.53 -11.02 -36.86
N LEU A 218 4.84 -10.43 -35.71
CA LEU A 218 6.14 -9.92 -35.35
C LEU A 218 6.57 -10.53 -34.01
N ARG A 219 7.85 -10.91 -33.90
CA ARG A 219 8.55 -11.24 -32.66
C ARG A 219 9.70 -10.25 -32.52
N GLN A 220 9.57 -9.32 -31.59
CA GLN A 220 10.62 -8.40 -31.18
C GLN A 220 11.46 -9.09 -30.10
N PHE A 221 12.78 -9.16 -30.27
CA PHE A 221 13.67 -9.67 -29.22
C PHE A 221 14.00 -8.59 -28.20
N ALA A 222 14.24 -8.99 -26.96
CA ALA A 222 14.63 -8.11 -25.87
C ALA A 222 15.71 -8.75 -25.00
N ARG A 223 16.44 -7.89 -24.28
CA ARG A 223 17.32 -8.28 -23.18
C ARG A 223 16.49 -8.81 -22.00
N LYS A 224 17.16 -9.37 -21.00
CA LYS A 224 16.51 -9.94 -19.80
C LYS A 224 15.69 -8.91 -19.02
N ASP A 225 16.09 -7.65 -19.08
CA ASP A 225 15.41 -6.49 -18.49
C ASP A 225 14.26 -5.94 -19.35
N ASP A 226 13.87 -6.65 -20.41
CA ASP A 226 12.83 -6.28 -21.39
C ASP A 226 13.21 -5.15 -22.36
N THR A 227 14.45 -4.64 -22.32
CA THR A 227 14.92 -3.66 -23.31
C THR A 227 14.99 -4.28 -24.69
N ALA A 228 14.24 -3.73 -25.65
CA ALA A 228 14.25 -4.19 -27.03
C ALA A 228 15.66 -4.12 -27.65
N VAL A 229 16.02 -5.11 -28.45
CA VAL A 229 17.25 -5.10 -29.26
C VAL A 229 16.91 -4.87 -30.73
N ASN A 230 17.88 -4.46 -31.55
CA ASN A 230 17.67 -4.27 -32.99
C ASN A 230 17.62 -5.61 -33.76
N LEU A 231 16.72 -6.50 -33.36
CA LEU A 231 16.50 -7.82 -33.95
C LEU A 231 15.03 -8.18 -33.80
N TYR A 232 14.38 -8.52 -34.92
CA TYR A 232 13.00 -9.00 -34.94
C TYR A 232 12.78 -10.05 -36.03
N ILE A 233 11.74 -10.84 -35.88
CA ILE A 233 11.24 -11.78 -36.89
C ILE A 233 9.83 -11.35 -37.30
N GLY A 234 9.61 -11.17 -38.61
CA GLY A 234 8.32 -10.76 -39.16
C GLY A 234 7.63 -11.79 -40.06
N GLY A 235 6.50 -11.38 -40.64
CA GLY A 235 5.77 -12.13 -41.65
C GLY A 235 5.19 -13.46 -41.14
N ARG A 236 5.16 -14.47 -42.01
CA ARG A 236 4.57 -15.79 -41.71
C ARG A 236 5.31 -16.50 -40.57
N MET A 237 6.63 -16.31 -40.49
CA MET A 237 7.45 -16.90 -39.43
C MET A 237 7.08 -16.33 -38.06
N GLY A 238 6.83 -15.02 -37.97
CA GLY A 238 6.30 -14.39 -36.75
C GLY A 238 4.91 -14.91 -36.35
N ALA A 239 4.02 -15.14 -37.33
CA ALA A 239 2.71 -15.75 -37.08
C ALA A 239 2.83 -17.17 -36.52
N ALA A 240 3.70 -18.00 -37.11
CA ALA A 240 3.94 -19.36 -36.64
C ALA A 240 4.52 -19.38 -35.22
N ILE A 241 5.50 -18.52 -34.92
CA ILE A 241 6.08 -18.36 -33.58
C ILE A 241 5.00 -18.03 -32.55
N LYS A 242 4.08 -17.12 -32.89
CA LYS A 242 3.00 -16.73 -31.99
C LYS A 242 2.07 -17.89 -31.69
N GLU A 243 1.67 -18.66 -32.69
CA GLU A 243 0.78 -19.81 -32.52
C GLU A 243 1.43 -20.88 -31.64
N VAL A 244 2.70 -21.21 -31.90
CA VAL A 244 3.48 -22.14 -31.07
C VAL A 244 3.56 -21.64 -29.62
N THR A 245 3.83 -20.35 -29.42
CA THR A 245 3.89 -19.74 -28.07
C THR A 245 2.55 -19.90 -27.34
N CYS A 246 1.42 -19.64 -28.00
CA CYS A 246 0.09 -19.82 -27.41
C CYS A 246 -0.17 -21.28 -27.02
N LYS A 247 0.09 -22.22 -27.93
CA LYS A 247 -0.08 -23.65 -27.67
C LYS A 247 0.82 -24.11 -26.52
N PHE A 248 2.06 -23.63 -26.48
CA PHE A 248 3.00 -23.91 -25.40
C PHE A 248 2.51 -23.41 -24.04
N VAL A 249 1.99 -22.17 -23.97
CA VAL A 249 1.43 -21.63 -22.73
C VAL A 249 0.28 -22.50 -22.23
N VAL A 250 -0.68 -22.84 -23.09
CA VAL A 250 -1.82 -23.67 -22.67
C VAL A 250 -1.36 -25.07 -22.24
N ALA A 251 -0.58 -25.75 -23.07
CA ALA A 251 -0.25 -27.16 -22.84
C ALA A 251 0.84 -27.37 -21.78
N LYS A 252 1.88 -26.53 -21.75
CA LYS A 252 3.09 -26.75 -20.94
C LYS A 252 3.21 -25.82 -19.74
N ARG A 253 2.48 -24.70 -19.71
CA ARG A 253 2.43 -23.81 -18.53
C ARG A 253 1.16 -24.04 -17.73
N ILE A 254 0.00 -23.88 -18.33
CA ILE A 254 -1.28 -23.91 -17.60
C ILE A 254 -1.67 -25.34 -17.23
N ARG A 255 -1.83 -26.23 -18.22
CA ARG A 255 -2.26 -27.62 -17.95
C ARG A 255 -1.26 -28.38 -17.09
N ARG A 256 0.03 -28.27 -17.40
CA ARG A 256 1.08 -28.93 -16.63
C ARG A 256 1.15 -28.44 -15.18
N GLU A 257 0.96 -27.14 -14.93
CA GLU A 257 0.90 -26.63 -13.56
C GLU A 257 -0.34 -27.11 -12.82
N ALA A 258 -1.49 -27.22 -13.50
CA ALA A 258 -2.70 -27.79 -12.92
C ALA A 258 -2.54 -29.29 -12.57
N ASP A 259 -1.90 -30.07 -13.45
CA ASP A 259 -1.68 -31.51 -13.23
C ASP A 259 -0.54 -31.80 -12.25
N ARG A 260 0.46 -30.92 -12.19
CA ARG A 260 1.65 -31.03 -11.33
C ARG A 260 2.03 -29.66 -10.79
N PRO A 261 1.42 -29.22 -9.67
CA PRO A 261 1.73 -27.95 -9.03
C PRO A 261 3.22 -27.79 -8.70
N GLY A 262 3.76 -26.59 -8.85
CA GLY A 262 5.17 -26.26 -8.66
C GLY A 262 6.07 -26.65 -9.86
N SER A 263 5.49 -27.02 -11.00
CA SER A 263 6.26 -27.39 -12.20
C SER A 263 6.59 -26.20 -13.11
N MET A 264 6.02 -25.03 -12.81
CA MET A 264 6.23 -23.79 -13.53
C MET A 264 7.61 -23.18 -13.23
N GLY A 265 8.53 -23.24 -14.20
CA GLY A 265 9.83 -22.57 -14.13
C GLY A 265 9.97 -21.45 -15.15
N TRP A 266 10.68 -20.37 -14.85
CA TRP A 266 10.92 -19.26 -15.78
C TRP A 266 12.40 -18.88 -15.87
N PRO A 267 12.82 -18.21 -16.97
CA PRO A 267 14.17 -17.72 -17.08
C PRO A 267 14.45 -16.63 -16.04
N LYS A 268 15.62 -16.69 -15.42
CA LYS A 268 16.07 -15.74 -14.39
C LYS A 268 16.78 -14.53 -15.01
N GLY A 269 16.38 -13.34 -14.56
CA GLY A 269 16.82 -12.03 -15.02
C GLY A 269 18.10 -11.55 -14.35
N GLY A 270 18.34 -11.97 -13.11
CA GLY A 270 19.34 -11.38 -12.23
C GLY A 270 18.81 -10.09 -11.56
N PRO A 271 19.64 -9.42 -10.73
CA PRO A 271 19.24 -8.17 -10.09
C PRO A 271 18.83 -7.15 -11.15
N ARG A 272 17.55 -6.75 -11.15
CA ARG A 272 17.11 -5.64 -12.01
C ARG A 272 17.66 -4.34 -11.42
N PRO A 273 18.32 -3.48 -12.22
CA PRO A 273 18.65 -2.15 -11.76
C PRO A 273 17.36 -1.46 -11.32
N ALA A 274 17.38 -0.78 -10.17
CA ALA A 274 16.26 0.05 -9.75
C ALA A 274 16.04 1.12 -10.83
N GLY A 275 15.03 0.92 -11.68
CA GLY A 275 14.57 1.97 -12.57
C GLY A 275 14.19 3.18 -11.72
N ALA A 276 14.57 4.38 -12.13
CA ALA A 276 14.10 5.59 -11.46
C ALA A 276 12.58 5.50 -11.37
N ILE A 277 12.05 5.54 -10.15
CA ILE A 277 10.67 5.94 -9.94
C ILE A 277 10.57 7.25 -10.70
N SER A 278 9.83 7.28 -11.83
CA SER A 278 9.41 8.54 -12.40
C SER A 278 8.69 9.24 -11.27
N SER A 279 9.36 10.26 -10.72
CA SER A 279 8.85 11.12 -9.67
C SER A 279 7.61 11.79 -10.22
N ALA A 280 6.47 11.12 -10.10
CA ALA A 280 5.17 11.74 -10.18
C ALA A 280 5.07 12.64 -8.94
N GLY A 281 5.59 13.87 -9.08
CA GLY A 281 5.26 15.01 -8.25
C GLY A 281 6.02 15.17 -6.93
N THR A 282 7.33 14.98 -6.89
CA THR A 282 8.16 15.80 -5.98
C THR A 282 8.31 17.17 -6.62
N ALA A 283 7.40 18.09 -6.29
CA ALA A 283 7.62 19.52 -6.54
C ALA A 283 8.80 19.95 -5.67
N SER A 284 9.99 19.90 -6.25
CA SER A 284 11.21 20.45 -5.66
C SER A 284 11.11 21.97 -5.65
N SER A 285 11.03 22.52 -4.44
CA SER A 285 11.33 23.91 -4.14
C SER A 285 12.84 24.13 -4.32
N ALA A 286 13.24 24.75 -5.43
CA ALA A 286 14.55 25.38 -5.55
C ALA A 286 14.34 26.89 -5.40
N GLY A 287 14.63 27.40 -4.20
CA GLY A 287 14.76 28.82 -3.95
C GLY A 287 15.89 29.39 -4.79
N THR A 288 15.58 30.45 -5.52
CA THR A 288 16.58 31.32 -6.13
C THR A 288 17.09 32.26 -5.03
N THR A 289 18.30 32.03 -4.56
CA THR A 289 19.04 33.00 -3.74
C THR A 289 19.59 34.12 -4.63
N SER A 290 19.25 35.33 -4.22
CA SER A 290 19.80 36.64 -4.56
C SER A 290 21.28 36.67 -4.97
N SER A 291 21.56 37.48 -6.01
CA SER A 291 22.65 38.45 -5.93
C SER A 291 22.20 39.75 -6.62
N ALA A 292 21.85 40.75 -5.81
CA ALA A 292 21.79 42.14 -6.21
C ALA A 292 23.23 42.67 -6.28
N GLY A 293 23.63 43.11 -7.47
CA GLY A 293 24.81 43.95 -7.69
C GLY A 293 24.31 45.32 -8.17
N GLU A 294 24.50 46.31 -7.31
CA GLU A 294 24.13 47.71 -7.44
C GLU A 294 25.08 48.47 -8.38
N VAL A 295 24.69 49.69 -8.76
CA VAL A 295 25.53 50.88 -9.06
C VAL A 295 25.51 51.43 -10.52
N THR A 296 24.61 52.40 -10.69
CA THR A 296 24.72 53.74 -11.32
C THR A 296 24.99 53.92 -12.83
N SER A 297 24.02 54.58 -13.46
CA SER A 297 24.22 55.49 -14.61
C SER A 297 24.61 56.90 -14.12
N PRO A 298 25.31 57.68 -14.95
CA PRO A 298 24.91 59.04 -15.29
C PRO A 298 23.97 59.06 -16.50
#